data_AF-A0A7V2P6X2-F1
#
_entry.id   AF-A0A7V2P6X2-F1
#
_cell.length_a   1.000
_cell.length_b   1.000
_cell.length_c   1.000
_cell.angle_alpha   90.00
_cell.angle_beta   90.00
_cell.angle_gamma   90.00
#
_symmetry.space_group_name_H-M   'P 1'
#
loop_
_entity.id
_entity.type
_entity.pdbx_description
1 polymer ?
#
loop_
_entity_poly.entity_id
_entity_poly.type
_entity_poly.pdbx_seq_one_letter_code
_entity_poly.pdbx_strand_id
1 'polypeptide(L)' 'MGNDDLVKLKTLLGYWIEHNQEHGQEFREWADKVTGLGDAGEDLRQAAEEMDKASQLLSRAREKLEKVEA' A
#
# COMPACT_ATOMS: atom_id res chain seq x y z
N MET A 1 17.75 -4.42 16.69
CA MET A 1 17.88 -4.39 15.22
C MET A 1 19.25 -3.86 14.90
N GLY A 2 19.98 -4.50 13.99
CA GLY A 2 21.22 -3.91 13.48
C GLY A 2 20.91 -2.64 12.67
N ASN A 3 21.90 -1.76 12.52
CA ASN A 3 21.77 -0.57 11.68
C ASN A 3 21.35 -0.94 10.23
N ASP A 4 21.87 -2.06 9.73
CA ASP A 4 21.56 -2.58 8.40
C ASP A 4 20.11 -3.06 8.27
N ASP A 5 19.53 -3.62 9.34
CA ASP A 5 18.12 -4.03 9.35
C ASP A 5 17.18 -2.81 9.24
N LEU A 6 17.54 -1.71 9.90
CA LEU A 6 16.76 -0.47 9.88
C LEU A 6 16.78 0.17 8.49
N VAL A 7 17.96 0.27 7.87
CA VAL A 7 18.11 0.77 6.50
C VAL A 7 17.31 -0.10 5.52
N LYS A 8 17.43 -1.42 5.63
CA LYS A 8 16.68 -2.36 4.80
C LYS A 8 15.17 -2.20 4.97
N LEU A 9 14.69 -2.06 6.22
CA LEU A 9 13.27 -1.89 6.50
C LEU A 9 12.72 -0.59 5.88
N LYS A 10 13.45 0.53 5.96
CA LYS A 10 13.03 1.79 5.33
C LYS A 10 12.88 1.67 3.82
N THR A 11 13.83 0.98 3.17
CA THR A 11 13.75 0.69 1.72
C THR A 11 12.52 -0.17 1.40
N LEU A 12 12.28 -1.23 2.18
CA LEU A 12 11.11 -2.10 2.00
C LEU A 12 9.79 -1.35 2.18
N LEU A 13 9.69 -0.47 3.19
CA LEU A 13 8.50 0.35 3.42
C LEU A 13 8.19 1.24 2.21
N GLY A 14 9.21 1.88 1.62
CA GLY A 14 9.05 2.66 0.39
C GLY A 14 8.52 1.81 -0.77
N TYR A 15 9.15 0.66 -1.00
CA TYR A 15 8.75 -0.27 -2.07
C TYR A 15 7.31 -0.78 -1.91
N TRP A 16 6.90 -1.16 -0.68
CA TRP A 16 5.54 -1.64 -0.45
C TRP A 16 4.48 -0.55 -0.63
N ILE A 17 4.77 0.70 -0.27
CA ILE A 17 3.84 1.82 -0.51
C ILE A 17 3.60 2.01 -2.00
N GLU A 18 4.67 2.04 -2.80
CA GLU A 18 4.58 2.15 -4.26
C GLU A 18 3.78 0.99 -4.86
N HIS A 19 4.12 -0.24 -4.46
CA HIS A 19 3.45 -1.42 -4.99
C HIS A 19 1.97 -1.52 -4.61
N ASN A 20 1.60 -1.10 -3.40
CA ASN A 20 0.20 -1.01 -2.98
C ASN A 20 -0.57 0.00 -3.83
N GLN A 21 0.04 1.13 -4.22
CA GLN A 21 -0.59 2.12 -5.10
C GLN A 21 -0.81 1.55 -6.51
N GLU A 22 0.19 0.84 -7.06
CA GLU A 22 0.06 0.14 -8.35
C GLU A 22 -1.08 -0.87 -8.33
N HIS A 23 -1.14 -1.73 -7.31
CA HIS A 23 -2.21 -2.70 -7.14
C HIS A 23 -3.58 -2.05 -6.95
N GLY A 24 -3.66 -1.02 -6.11
CA GLY A 24 -4.91 -0.29 -5.89
C GLY A 24 -5.46 0.32 -7.19
N GLN A 25 -4.58 0.88 -8.03
CA GLN A 25 -4.95 1.40 -9.35
C GLN A 25 -5.42 0.27 -10.27
N GLU A 26 -4.69 -0.84 -10.37
CA GLU A 26 -5.08 -1.99 -11.20
C GLU A 26 -6.44 -2.57 -10.79
N PHE A 27 -6.72 -2.68 -9.49
CA PHE A 27 -8.00 -3.16 -8.99
C PHE A 27 -9.15 -2.24 -9.36
N ARG A 28 -8.97 -0.92 -9.26
CA ARG A 28 -9.97 0.09 -9.69
C ARG A 28 -10.23 -0.02 -11.20
N GLU A 29 -9.19 -0.14 -12.00
CA GLU A 29 -9.34 -0.29 -13.45
C GLU A 29 -10.12 -1.54 -13.83
N TRP A 30 -9.89 -2.67 -13.15
CA TRP A 30 -10.67 -3.87 -13.37
C TRP A 30 -12.11 -3.70 -12.89
N ALA A 31 -12.34 -3.11 -11.72
CA ALA A 31 -13.69 -2.83 -11.23
C ALA A 31 -14.52 -1.99 -12.21
N ASP A 32 -13.88 -1.08 -12.95
CA ASP A 32 -14.53 -0.23 -13.96
C ASP A 32 -14.68 -0.91 -15.33
N LYS A 33 -13.71 -1.75 -15.73
CA LYS A 33 -13.77 -2.51 -17.01
C LYS A 33 -14.91 -3.52 -17.02
N VAL A 34 -15.23 -4.14 -15.88
CA VAL A 34 -16.26 -5.18 -15.84
C VAL A 34 -17.61 -4.59 -15.43
N THR A 35 -18.26 -3.94 -16.40
CA THR A 35 -19.67 -3.58 -16.29
C THR A 35 -20.52 -4.86 -16.17
N GLY A 36 -21.04 -5.13 -14.97
CA GLY A 36 -21.95 -6.26 -14.71
C GLY A 36 -21.46 -7.34 -13.74
N LEU A 37 -20.32 -7.18 -13.07
CA LEU A 37 -19.82 -8.16 -12.08
C LEU A 37 -20.57 -8.20 -10.74
N GLY A 38 -21.54 -7.31 -10.50
CA GLY A 38 -22.24 -7.24 -9.21
C GLY A 38 -21.23 -7.09 -8.07
N ASP A 39 -21.36 -7.94 -7.06
CA ASP A 39 -20.59 -7.90 -5.81
C ASP A 39 -19.07 -7.97 -6.01
N ALA A 40 -18.57 -8.68 -7.04
CA ALA A 40 -17.12 -8.82 -7.25
C ALA A 40 -16.43 -7.50 -7.66
N GLY A 41 -17.15 -6.60 -8.35
CA GLY A 41 -16.62 -5.27 -8.67
C GLY A 41 -16.50 -4.39 -7.42
N GLU A 42 -17.42 -4.56 -6.47
CA GLU A 42 -17.36 -3.86 -5.18
C GLU A 42 -16.22 -4.38 -4.32
N ASP A 43 -16.01 -5.71 -4.28
CA ASP A 43 -14.87 -6.32 -3.58
C ASP A 43 -13.52 -5.81 -4.12
N LEU A 44 -13.39 -5.62 -5.44
CA LEU A 44 -12.19 -5.03 -6.04
C LEU A 44 -11.98 -3.57 -5.64
N ARG A 45 -13.06 -2.77 -5.56
CA ARG A 45 -12.97 -1.38 -5.06
C ARG A 45 -12.57 -1.36 -3.60
N GLN A 46 -13.15 -2.24 -2.78
CA GLN A 46 -12.81 -2.34 -1.37
C GLN A 46 -11.35 -2.79 -1.19
N ALA A 47 -10.87 -3.74 -1.99
CA ALA A 47 -9.47 -4.15 -1.98
C ALA A 47 -8.53 -2.98 -2.32
N ALA A 48 -8.88 -2.14 -3.29
CA ALA A 48 -8.10 -0.94 -3.61
C ALA A 48 -8.05 0.06 -2.44
N GLU A 49 -9.17 0.28 -1.74
CA GLU A 49 -9.18 1.12 -0.54
C GLU A 49 -8.33 0.54 0.60
N GLU A 50 -8.34 -0.77 0.79
CA GLU A 50 -7.48 -1.41 1.78
C GLU A 50 -5.99 -1.27 1.44
N MET A 51 -5.62 -1.28 0.15
CA MET A 51 -4.25 -0.95 -0.27
C MET A 51 -3.88 0.48 0.11
N ASP A 52 -4.78 1.45 -0.09
CA ASP A 52 -4.55 2.84 0.31
C ASP A 52 -4.39 3.00 1.82
N LYS A 53 -5.24 2.33 2.61
CA LYS A 53 -5.14 2.31 4.09
C LYS A 53 -3.84 1.68 4.56
N ALA A 54 -3.42 0.58 3.94
CA ALA A 54 -2.14 -0.07 4.21
C ALA A 54 -0.99 0.88 3.91
N SER A 55 -0.98 1.55 2.75
CA SER A 55 0.02 2.55 2.39
C SER A 55 0.12 3.69 3.40
N GLN A 56 -1.00 4.21 3.90
CA GLN A 56 -1.00 5.23 4.95
C GLN A 56 -0.38 4.73 6.27
N LEU A 57 -0.67 3.49 6.66
CA LEU A 57 -0.06 2.87 7.85
C LEU A 57 1.46 2.70 7.68
N LEU A 58 1.91 2.25 6.50
CA LEU A 58 3.31 2.07 6.17
C LEU A 58 4.06 3.41 6.15
N SER A 59 3.46 4.47 5.58
CA SER A 59 4.02 5.82 5.63
C SER A 59 4.20 6.31 7.06
N ARG A 60 3.21 6.14 7.93
CA ARG A 60 3.33 6.48 9.36
C ARG A 60 4.41 5.66 10.07
N ALA A 61 4.57 4.39 9.70
CA ALA A 61 5.64 3.56 10.26
C ALA A 61 7.02 4.11 9.83
N ARG A 62 7.18 4.44 8.56
CA ARG A 62 8.40 5.03 8.01
C ARG A 62 8.76 6.36 8.68
N GLU A 63 7.80 7.28 8.82
CA GLU A 63 8.00 8.57 9.51
C GLU A 63 8.46 8.39 10.97
N LYS A 64 7.91 7.42 11.68
CA LYS A 64 8.34 7.12 13.06
C LYS A 64 9.78 6.62 13.11
N LEU A 65 10.21 5.82 12.12
CA LEU A 65 11.60 5.35 12.03
C LEU A 65 12.58 6.45 11.63
N GLU A 66 12.15 7.46 10.88
CA GLU A 66 12.96 8.64 10.57
C GLU A 66 13.15 9.54 11.81
N LYS A 67 12.12 9.67 12.66
CA LYS A 67 12.20 10.44 13.91
C LYS A 67 13.04 9.80 15.02
N VAL A 68 13.32 8.50 14.93
CA VAL A 68 14.19 7.79 15.89
C VAL A 68 15.67 8.07 15.64
N GLU A 69 16.03 8.55 14.45
CA GLU A 69 17.41 8.90 14.09
C GLU A 69 17.76 10.39 14.25
N ALA A 70 16.76 11.24 14.51
CA ALA A 70 16.90 12.69 14.72
C ALA A 70 17.10 13.03 16.21
#